data_AF-A0A9P8TSQ4-F1
#
_entry.id   AF-A0A9P8TSQ4-F1
#
_cell.length_a   1.000
_cell.length_b   1.000
_cell.length_c   1.000
_cell.angle_alpha   90.00
_cell.angle_beta   90.00
_cell.angle_gamma   90.00
#
_symmetry.space_group_name_H-M   'P 1'
#
loop_
_entity.id
_entity.type
_entity.pdbx_description
1 polymer ?
#
loop_
_entity_poly.entity_id
_entity_poly.type
_entity_poly.pdbx_seq_one_letter_code
_entity_poly.pdbx_strand_id
1 'polypeptide(L)'
;MSQILEMAPGYISLEVVFGRLYIKQMAPSMVKHGGSGPTFSIAEGVEFLNGPNFRQGCVGFSPILSTLGGDANLLVSITPPGENSWRLFEKETWYDIECKFAGPKGDCFIIELNAESFQYRCRGPHHEIFTIYMHNPQRAWDMKACGVRSAALGTDLRFKYITKSLVDEVEISSDGKGDVTIKFPQETGLRADIQTISMRQVARYHQKKQGGDSVLSYFEASITSSRLPRYFDENINFECGDKATWDVSRLESEGIFEDILRPAFGMITHMDPIGSSNSAIRGIDDQDAFHEALVEPDANKKKPVFW
;
A
#
# COMPACT_ATOMS: atom_id res chain seq x y z
N MET A 1 -18.06 13.40 -7.80
CA MET A 1 -16.68 12.95 -7.49
C MET A 1 -16.23 11.86 -8.46
N SER A 2 -17.02 10.79 -8.66
CA SER A 2 -16.83 9.72 -9.68
C SER A 2 -16.07 10.10 -10.96
N GLN A 3 -16.60 11.04 -11.74
CA GLN A 3 -16.10 11.42 -13.07
C GLN A 3 -14.61 11.79 -13.16
N ILE A 4 -13.97 12.16 -12.04
CA ILE A 4 -12.55 12.52 -12.04
C ILE A 4 -11.66 11.31 -12.34
N LEU A 5 -12.09 10.10 -11.94
CA LEU A 5 -11.38 8.85 -12.28
C LEU A 5 -11.55 8.50 -13.76
N GLU A 6 -12.74 8.72 -14.30
CA GLU A 6 -13.10 8.44 -15.71
C GLU A 6 -12.29 9.30 -16.70
N MET A 7 -11.65 10.39 -16.24
CA MET A 7 -10.83 11.32 -17.02
C MET A 7 -9.36 11.37 -16.53
N ALA A 8 -8.93 10.45 -15.68
CA ALA A 8 -7.59 10.45 -15.11
C ALA A 8 -6.60 9.64 -15.98
N PRO A 9 -5.55 10.23 -16.55
CA PRO A 9 -4.56 9.48 -17.33
C PRO A 9 -3.43 8.92 -16.45
N GLY A 10 -3.00 7.68 -16.74
CA GLY A 10 -1.99 6.92 -16.03
C GLY A 10 -2.55 5.70 -15.28
N TYR A 11 -1.76 5.15 -14.35
CA TYR A 11 -2.20 4.07 -13.48
C TYR A 11 -3.21 4.59 -12.44
N ILE A 12 -4.29 3.85 -12.22
CA ILE A 12 -5.31 4.13 -11.19
C ILE A 12 -5.46 2.89 -10.30
N SER A 13 -5.70 3.09 -9.01
CA SER A 13 -6.25 2.06 -8.11
C SER A 13 -7.48 2.58 -7.37
N LEU A 14 -8.34 1.64 -6.95
CA LEU A 14 -9.40 1.86 -5.95
C LEU A 14 -9.15 0.88 -4.81
N GLU A 15 -9.00 1.41 -3.60
CA GLU A 15 -8.54 0.64 -2.44
C GLU A 15 -9.29 1.04 -1.17
N VAL A 16 -9.51 0.07 -0.28
CA VAL A 16 -9.77 0.34 1.14
C VAL A 16 -8.53 -0.06 1.92
N VAL A 17 -7.82 0.93 2.47
CA VAL A 17 -6.64 0.75 3.31
C VAL A 17 -7.07 0.70 4.76
N PHE A 18 -6.57 -0.26 5.52
CA PHE A 18 -6.73 -0.33 6.98
C PHE A 18 -5.67 0.51 7.69
N GLY A 19 -5.97 1.07 8.85
CA GLY A 19 -5.02 1.93 9.57
C GLY A 19 -5.63 2.65 10.76
N ARG A 20 -5.06 3.79 11.15
CA ARG A 20 -5.62 4.67 12.20
C ARG A 20 -5.78 6.10 11.72
N LEU A 21 -6.93 6.68 12.01
CA LEU A 21 -7.18 8.10 11.84
C LEU A 21 -6.59 8.88 13.02
N TYR A 22 -6.02 10.04 12.72
CA TYR A 22 -5.55 10.97 13.75
C TYR A 22 -5.85 12.41 13.34
N ILE A 23 -6.23 13.23 14.32
CA ILE A 23 -6.54 14.65 14.07
C ILE A 23 -5.30 15.48 14.42
N LYS A 24 -4.61 15.92 13.36
CA LYS A 24 -3.55 16.91 13.40
C LYS A 24 -4.10 18.18 14.06
N GLN A 25 -3.33 18.80 14.95
CA GLN A 25 -3.66 20.09 15.57
C GLN A 25 -4.94 20.08 16.44
N MET A 26 -5.30 18.96 17.09
CA MET A 26 -6.25 19.00 18.21
C MET A 26 -5.79 20.01 19.27
N ALA A 27 -6.74 20.76 19.85
CA ALA A 27 -6.48 21.58 21.02
C ALA A 27 -6.16 20.68 22.23
N PRO A 28 -5.23 21.05 23.14
CA PRO A 28 -4.89 20.22 24.30
C PRO A 28 -6.09 19.87 25.21
N SER A 29 -7.12 20.72 25.25
CA SER A 29 -8.38 20.47 25.95
C SER A 29 -9.22 19.34 25.35
N MET A 30 -8.95 18.94 24.11
CA MET A 30 -9.59 17.80 23.44
C MET A 30 -8.86 16.46 23.71
N VAL A 31 -7.66 16.51 24.30
CA VAL A 31 -6.80 15.33 24.51
C VAL A 31 -6.85 14.90 25.98
N LYS A 32 -7.08 13.60 26.21
CA LYS A 32 -7.24 13.01 27.55
C LYS A 32 -5.88 12.82 28.25
N HIS A 33 -5.34 13.89 28.81
CA HIS A 33 -4.15 13.83 29.68
C HIS A 33 -4.54 13.44 31.12
N GLY A 34 -3.93 12.39 31.68
CA GLY A 34 -4.02 12.09 33.12
C GLY A 34 -5.32 11.43 33.60
N GLY A 35 -6.12 10.83 32.72
CA GLY A 35 -7.29 10.00 33.10
C GLY A 35 -8.63 10.75 33.16
N SER A 36 -8.62 12.07 33.33
CA SER A 36 -9.77 12.95 33.06
C SER A 36 -9.59 13.66 31.71
N GLY A 37 -10.64 13.72 30.90
CA GLY A 37 -10.65 14.38 29.59
C GLY A 37 -12.07 14.36 29.02
N PRO A 38 -12.34 15.04 27.90
CA PRO A 38 -13.69 15.11 27.35
C PRO A 38 -14.19 13.71 26.92
N THR A 39 -15.33 13.31 27.49
CA THR A 39 -16.07 12.12 27.08
C THR A 39 -17.15 12.51 26.08
N PHE A 40 -16.85 12.40 24.80
CA PHE A 40 -17.86 12.52 23.75
C PHE A 40 -18.66 11.21 23.65
N SER A 41 -19.97 11.32 23.51
CA SER A 41 -20.79 10.22 22.98
C SER A 41 -20.47 9.97 21.51
N ILE A 42 -20.87 8.79 21.00
CA ILE A 42 -20.70 8.46 19.57
C ILE A 42 -21.46 9.47 18.69
N ALA A 43 -22.61 9.97 19.15
CA ALA A 43 -23.39 10.97 18.43
C ALA A 43 -22.63 12.31 18.30
N GLU A 44 -22.09 12.83 19.42
CA GLU A 44 -21.29 14.07 19.41
C GLU A 44 -20.01 13.91 18.57
N GLY A 45 -19.38 12.74 18.60
CA GLY A 45 -18.23 12.42 17.74
C GLY A 45 -18.58 12.42 16.26
N VAL A 46 -19.71 11.82 15.88
CA VAL A 46 -20.20 11.81 14.49
C VAL A 46 -20.60 13.21 14.03
N GLU A 47 -21.30 13.99 14.85
CA GLU A 47 -21.67 15.38 14.54
C GLU A 47 -20.43 16.28 14.41
N PHE A 48 -19.44 16.11 15.29
CA PHE A 48 -18.18 16.85 15.22
C PHE A 48 -17.39 16.52 13.94
N LEU A 49 -17.21 15.25 13.61
CA LEU A 49 -16.40 14.81 12.45
C LEU A 49 -17.04 15.14 11.10
N ASN A 50 -18.37 15.17 11.03
CA ASN A 50 -19.12 15.51 9.81
C ASN A 50 -19.61 16.97 9.77
N GLY A 51 -19.35 17.75 10.83
CA GLY A 51 -19.81 19.13 10.95
C GLY A 51 -19.11 20.08 9.99
N PRO A 52 -19.78 21.16 9.52
CA PRO A 52 -19.24 22.06 8.50
C PRO A 52 -18.01 22.85 8.93
N ASN A 53 -17.72 22.89 10.24
CA ASN A 53 -16.53 23.53 10.81
C ASN A 53 -15.31 22.57 10.90
N PHE A 54 -15.49 21.27 10.64
CA PHE A 54 -14.41 20.30 10.74
C PHE A 54 -13.48 20.38 9.54
N ARG A 55 -12.20 20.70 9.80
CA ARG A 55 -11.20 20.88 8.76
C ARG A 55 -10.68 19.54 8.29
N GLN A 56 -11.14 19.07 7.12
CA GLN A 56 -10.68 17.81 6.53
C GLN A 56 -9.14 17.73 6.38
N GLY A 57 -8.46 18.85 6.10
CA GLY A 57 -6.99 18.92 6.06
C GLY A 57 -6.28 18.67 7.41
N CYS A 58 -7.01 18.72 8.52
CA CYS A 58 -6.52 18.31 9.85
C CYS A 58 -6.61 16.79 10.06
N VAL A 59 -7.26 16.01 9.19
CA VAL A 59 -7.20 14.54 9.26
C VAL A 59 -5.85 14.05 8.75
N GLY A 60 -5.28 13.08 9.44
CA GLY A 60 -4.21 12.20 8.95
C GLY A 60 -4.62 10.74 9.10
N PHE A 61 -3.92 9.87 8.38
CA PHE A 61 -4.14 8.44 8.39
C PHE A 61 -2.79 7.71 8.41
N SER A 62 -2.64 6.74 9.31
CA SER A 62 -1.48 5.88 9.43
C SER A 62 -1.86 4.47 8.96
N PRO A 63 -1.38 3.99 7.79
CA PRO A 63 -1.68 2.66 7.28
C PRO A 63 -0.97 1.52 8.03
N ILE A 64 0.08 1.84 8.82
CA ILE A 64 0.85 0.87 9.60
C ILE A 64 -0.04 0.21 10.65
N LEU A 65 -0.26 -1.10 10.52
CA LEU A 65 -1.01 -1.93 11.45
C LEU A 65 -0.11 -2.58 12.50
N SER A 66 1.01 -3.14 12.07
CA SER A 66 1.95 -3.82 12.96
C SER A 66 3.38 -3.82 12.45
N THR A 67 4.31 -4.24 13.32
CA THR A 67 5.70 -4.59 12.98
C THR A 67 6.01 -6.06 13.28
N LEU A 68 4.99 -6.89 13.56
CA LEU A 68 5.13 -8.29 13.96
C LEU A 68 4.53 -9.22 12.89
N GLY A 69 5.30 -10.19 12.39
CA GLY A 69 4.83 -11.12 11.35
C GLY A 69 3.62 -11.97 11.76
N GLY A 70 3.49 -12.26 13.07
CA GLY A 70 2.31 -12.93 13.63
C GLY A 70 1.00 -12.16 13.42
N ASP A 71 1.03 -10.82 13.37
CA ASP A 71 -0.15 -10.02 13.07
C ASP A 71 -0.55 -10.10 11.59
N ALA A 72 0.41 -10.26 10.68
CA ALA A 72 0.11 -10.54 9.27
C ALA A 72 -0.57 -11.91 9.11
N ASN A 73 -0.11 -12.92 9.86
CA ASN A 73 -0.75 -14.24 9.93
C ASN A 73 -2.17 -14.16 10.52
N LEU A 74 -2.37 -13.35 11.55
CA LEU A 74 -3.70 -13.11 12.11
C LEU A 74 -4.61 -12.39 11.10
N LEU A 75 -4.16 -11.34 10.41
CA LEU A 75 -4.94 -10.61 9.39
C LEU A 75 -5.49 -11.53 8.29
N VAL A 76 -4.66 -12.40 7.72
CA VAL A 76 -5.08 -13.30 6.63
C VAL A 76 -5.95 -14.46 7.12
N SER A 77 -5.89 -14.80 8.41
CA SER A 77 -6.79 -15.79 9.00
C SER A 77 -8.23 -15.28 9.18
N ILE A 78 -8.45 -13.95 9.26
CA ILE A 78 -9.76 -13.35 9.47
C ILE A 78 -10.71 -13.75 8.34
N THR A 79 -11.70 -14.58 8.68
CA THR A 79 -12.78 -15.02 7.78
C THR A 79 -14.11 -14.49 8.32
N PRO A 80 -14.61 -13.34 7.84
CA PRO A 80 -15.86 -12.77 8.34
C PRO A 80 -17.08 -13.68 8.06
N PRO A 81 -18.17 -13.58 8.84
CA PRO A 81 -19.38 -14.37 8.63
C PRO A 81 -19.94 -14.20 7.21
N GLY A 82 -20.02 -15.30 6.45
CA GLY A 82 -20.49 -15.31 5.05
C GLY A 82 -19.38 -15.13 4.00
N GLU A 83 -18.14 -14.85 4.40
CA GLU A 83 -16.98 -14.86 3.50
C GLU A 83 -16.31 -16.24 3.43
N ASN A 84 -15.50 -16.46 2.41
CA ASN A 84 -14.52 -17.54 2.39
C ASN A 84 -13.17 -17.02 2.90
N SER A 85 -12.34 -17.89 3.50
CA SER A 85 -11.02 -17.51 3.99
C SER A 85 -10.09 -16.99 2.88
N TRP A 86 -9.27 -15.99 3.22
CA TRP A 86 -8.17 -15.48 2.39
C TRP A 86 -7.04 -16.47 2.27
N ARG A 87 -6.51 -16.64 1.06
CA ARG A 87 -5.49 -17.64 0.76
C ARG A 87 -4.56 -17.12 -0.34
N LEU A 88 -3.28 -17.42 -0.19
CA LEU A 88 -2.21 -16.84 -0.99
C LEU A 88 -2.43 -17.15 -2.49
N PHE A 89 -2.54 -16.10 -3.29
CA PHE A 89 -2.56 -16.17 -4.75
C PHE A 89 -1.16 -15.97 -5.33
N GLU A 90 -0.39 -15.05 -4.74
CA GLU A 90 0.85 -14.55 -5.31
C GLU A 90 1.71 -13.89 -4.20
N LYS A 91 3.02 -14.15 -4.20
CA LYS A 91 4.03 -13.33 -3.51
C LYS A 91 4.80 -12.57 -4.59
N GLU A 92 5.20 -11.34 -4.31
CA GLU A 92 6.22 -10.62 -5.08
C GLU A 92 7.07 -9.75 -4.14
N THR A 93 8.39 -9.77 -4.31
CA THR A 93 9.25 -8.71 -3.75
C THR A 93 9.46 -7.60 -4.78
N TRP A 94 9.08 -6.37 -4.44
CA TRP A 94 9.33 -5.17 -5.27
C TRP A 94 10.36 -4.24 -4.62
N TYR A 95 11.17 -3.60 -5.44
CA TYR A 95 11.94 -2.42 -5.09
C TYR A 95 11.31 -1.20 -5.74
N ASP A 96 10.78 -0.30 -4.91
CA ASP A 96 10.31 1.02 -5.30
C ASP A 96 11.46 2.00 -5.11
N ILE A 97 12.09 2.38 -6.22
CA ILE A 97 13.26 3.26 -6.28
C ILE A 97 12.76 4.66 -6.65
N GLU A 98 12.74 5.58 -5.67
CA GLU A 98 12.41 6.98 -5.92
C GLU A 98 13.62 7.72 -6.48
N CYS A 99 13.44 8.28 -7.67
CA CYS A 99 14.42 9.06 -8.40
C CYS A 99 13.89 10.48 -8.63
N LYS A 100 14.80 11.45 -8.72
CA LYS A 100 14.46 12.84 -9.02
C LYS A 100 15.43 13.42 -10.03
N PHE A 101 14.94 14.09 -11.07
CA PHE A 101 15.83 14.78 -12.02
C PHE A 101 16.68 15.86 -11.33
N ALA A 102 17.92 16.02 -11.79
CA ALA A 102 18.85 17.02 -11.27
C ALA A 102 18.32 18.46 -11.54
N GLY A 103 18.27 19.27 -10.48
CA GLY A 103 17.90 20.69 -10.55
C GLY A 103 16.70 21.08 -9.65
N PRO A 104 16.47 22.39 -9.43
CA PRO A 104 15.54 22.89 -8.41
C PRO A 104 14.05 22.62 -8.69
N LYS A 105 13.71 22.16 -9.90
CA LYS A 105 12.37 21.74 -10.30
C LYS A 105 12.37 20.37 -11.01
N GLY A 106 13.35 19.52 -10.74
CA GLY A 106 13.41 18.21 -11.36
C GLY A 106 12.22 17.33 -10.97
N ASP A 107 11.59 16.70 -11.97
CA ASP A 107 10.46 15.80 -11.79
C ASP A 107 10.86 14.60 -10.90
N CYS A 108 10.03 14.26 -9.91
CA CYS A 108 10.15 13.01 -9.17
C CYS A 108 9.44 11.87 -9.93
N PHE A 109 10.04 10.68 -9.92
CA PHE A 109 9.48 9.47 -10.50
C PHE A 109 9.93 8.25 -9.70
N ILE A 110 9.16 7.17 -9.78
CA ILE A 110 9.45 5.91 -9.11
C ILE A 110 9.60 4.83 -10.17
N ILE A 111 10.72 4.13 -10.10
CA ILE A 111 10.97 2.88 -10.81
C ILE A 111 10.54 1.76 -9.86
N GLU A 112 9.53 0.99 -10.26
CA GLU A 112 9.15 -0.23 -9.56
C GLU A 112 9.81 -1.40 -10.28
N LEU A 113 10.62 -2.19 -9.56
CA LEU A 113 11.36 -3.35 -10.07
C LEU A 113 10.99 -4.60 -9.26
N ASN A 114 10.40 -5.62 -9.90
CA ASN A 114 10.18 -6.92 -9.27
C ASN A 114 11.53 -7.67 -9.16
N ALA A 115 11.87 -8.11 -7.95
CA ALA A 115 13.20 -8.61 -7.58
C ALA A 115 13.58 -9.95 -8.22
N GLU A 116 12.58 -10.80 -8.50
CA GLU A 116 12.77 -12.16 -9.04
C GLU A 116 12.79 -12.16 -10.57
N SER A 117 11.75 -11.56 -11.16
CA SER A 117 11.50 -11.57 -12.61
C SER A 117 12.23 -10.47 -13.36
N PHE A 118 12.71 -9.43 -12.66
CA PHE A 118 13.27 -8.20 -13.23
C PHE A 118 12.29 -7.47 -14.18
N GLN A 119 10.98 -7.73 -14.04
CA GLN A 119 9.96 -6.88 -14.64
C GLN A 119 9.97 -5.51 -13.97
N TYR A 120 9.85 -4.45 -14.76
CA TYR A 120 9.91 -3.08 -14.26
C TYR A 120 8.92 -2.15 -14.95
N ARG A 121 8.49 -1.11 -14.22
CA ARG A 121 7.73 0.01 -14.79
C ARG A 121 8.14 1.34 -14.16
N CYS A 122 7.97 2.41 -14.90
CA CYS A 122 8.24 3.78 -14.44
C CYS A 122 6.92 4.54 -14.28
N ARG A 123 6.73 5.17 -13.12
CA ARG A 123 5.53 5.94 -12.78
C ARG A 123 5.84 7.24 -12.04
N GLY A 124 4.88 8.15 -12.01
CA GLY A 124 4.92 9.30 -11.09
C GLY A 124 4.66 8.90 -9.62
N PRO A 125 4.77 9.86 -8.69
CA PRO A 125 4.32 9.68 -7.31
C PRO A 125 2.83 9.30 -7.21
N HIS A 126 2.43 8.70 -6.09
CA HIS A 126 1.02 8.45 -5.78
C HIS A 126 0.30 9.76 -5.44
N HIS A 127 -0.86 9.98 -6.04
CA HIS A 127 -1.74 11.11 -5.77
C HIS A 127 -3.14 10.59 -5.44
N GLU A 128 -3.65 10.88 -4.25
CA GLU A 128 -5.05 10.61 -3.90
C GLU A 128 -5.96 11.56 -4.69
N ILE A 129 -6.81 11.02 -5.56
CA ILE A 129 -7.85 11.78 -6.30
C ILE A 129 -9.02 12.11 -5.37
N PHE A 130 -9.42 11.13 -4.55
CA PHE A 130 -10.44 11.28 -3.52
C PHE A 130 -10.15 10.31 -2.39
N THR A 131 -10.56 10.69 -1.17
CA THR A 131 -10.38 9.90 0.04
C THR A 131 -11.60 10.06 0.94
N ILE A 132 -12.13 8.94 1.43
CA ILE A 132 -13.22 8.84 2.40
C ILE A 132 -12.68 8.11 3.63
N TYR A 133 -12.70 8.81 4.76
CA TYR A 133 -12.26 8.28 6.05
C TYR A 133 -13.44 7.65 6.80
N MET A 134 -13.26 6.42 7.29
CA MET A 134 -14.26 5.66 8.02
C MET A 134 -13.72 5.38 9.43
N HIS A 135 -14.18 6.18 10.40
CA HIS A 135 -13.79 6.05 11.80
C HIS A 135 -14.64 5.01 12.53
N ASN A 136 -14.00 4.11 13.27
CA ASN A 136 -14.67 3.09 14.07
C ASN A 136 -14.49 3.37 15.57
N PRO A 137 -15.31 4.24 16.21
CA PRO A 137 -15.12 4.65 17.62
C PRO A 137 -15.32 3.52 18.67
N GLN A 138 -15.57 2.29 18.22
CA GLN A 138 -15.68 1.07 19.04
C GLN A 138 -14.63 0.00 18.68
N ARG A 139 -13.60 0.34 17.90
CA ARG A 139 -12.52 -0.57 17.46
C ARG A 139 -11.15 0.08 17.61
N ALA A 140 -10.08 -0.71 17.55
CA ALA A 140 -8.69 -0.24 17.60
C ALA A 140 -8.16 0.28 16.24
N TRP A 141 -8.96 0.13 15.19
CA TRP A 141 -8.58 0.36 13.79
C TRP A 141 -9.69 1.03 12.98
N ASP A 142 -9.27 1.90 12.07
CA ASP A 142 -10.07 2.67 11.12
C ASP A 142 -9.82 2.20 9.67
N MET A 143 -10.57 2.77 8.73
CA MET A 143 -10.39 2.52 7.30
C MET A 143 -10.34 3.80 6.48
N LYS A 144 -9.64 3.74 5.34
CA LYS A 144 -9.56 4.80 4.33
C LYS A 144 -9.92 4.21 2.97
N ALA A 145 -11.09 4.54 2.43
CA ALA A 145 -11.42 4.26 1.04
C ALA A 145 -10.86 5.38 0.16
N CYS A 146 -10.00 5.07 -0.81
CA CYS A 146 -9.36 6.08 -1.65
C CYS A 146 -9.22 5.62 -3.11
N GLY A 147 -9.25 6.58 -4.02
CA GLY A 147 -8.80 6.42 -5.40
C GLY A 147 -7.42 7.05 -5.57
N VAL A 148 -6.43 6.25 -5.97
CA VAL A 148 -5.05 6.71 -6.14
C VAL A 148 -4.70 6.72 -7.62
N ARG A 149 -3.88 7.69 -8.02
CA ARG A 149 -3.37 7.84 -9.40
C ARG A 149 -1.86 8.04 -9.41
N SER A 150 -1.20 7.48 -10.41
CA SER A 150 0.17 7.84 -10.81
C SER A 150 0.28 7.99 -12.31
N ALA A 151 1.02 8.99 -12.78
CA ALA A 151 1.32 9.14 -14.20
C ALA A 151 2.07 7.90 -14.74
N ALA A 152 1.69 7.39 -15.90
CA ALA A 152 2.40 6.31 -16.57
C ALA A 152 3.57 6.88 -17.38
N LEU A 153 4.78 6.85 -16.80
CA LEU A 153 5.94 7.55 -17.35
C LEU A 153 6.80 6.69 -18.28
N GLY A 154 6.59 5.37 -18.31
CA GLY A 154 7.34 4.43 -19.15
C GLY A 154 7.20 4.63 -20.68
N THR A 155 6.29 5.49 -21.13
CA THR A 155 6.10 5.89 -22.53
C THR A 155 6.99 7.08 -22.94
N ASP A 156 7.28 8.01 -22.02
CA ASP A 156 8.18 9.15 -22.27
C ASP A 156 9.63 8.65 -22.35
N LEU A 157 10.28 8.94 -23.48
CA LEU A 157 11.63 8.49 -23.82
C LEU A 157 12.68 8.85 -22.75
N ARG A 158 12.51 9.97 -22.03
CA ARG A 158 13.43 10.41 -20.96
C ARG A 158 13.43 9.41 -19.81
N PHE A 159 12.25 9.12 -19.27
CA PHE A 159 12.07 8.18 -18.16
C PHE A 159 12.36 6.75 -18.61
N LYS A 160 11.94 6.36 -19.83
CA LYS A 160 12.19 5.04 -20.40
C LYS A 160 13.68 4.73 -20.55
N TYR A 161 14.47 5.67 -21.07
CA TYR A 161 15.93 5.49 -21.21
C TYR A 161 16.59 5.35 -19.82
N ILE A 162 16.25 6.26 -18.90
CA ILE A 162 16.84 6.28 -17.56
C ILE A 162 16.49 5.02 -16.77
N THR A 163 15.22 4.60 -16.82
CA THR A 163 14.75 3.37 -16.17
C THR A 163 15.46 2.14 -16.73
N LYS A 164 15.67 2.06 -18.05
CA LYS A 164 16.34 0.91 -18.65
C LYS A 164 17.81 0.83 -18.25
N SER A 165 18.58 1.91 -18.33
CA SER A 165 19.99 1.92 -17.91
C SER A 165 20.12 1.53 -16.42
N LEU A 166 19.30 2.13 -15.54
CA LEU A 166 19.31 1.79 -14.12
C LEU A 166 18.98 0.31 -13.83
N VAL A 167 18.01 -0.30 -14.55
CA VAL A 167 17.64 -1.71 -14.36
C VAL A 167 18.59 -2.69 -15.06
N ASP A 168 19.21 -2.30 -16.17
CA ASP A 168 20.26 -3.10 -16.83
C ASP A 168 21.57 -3.15 -16.01
N GLU A 169 21.81 -2.14 -15.18
CA GLU A 169 23.08 -1.93 -14.46
C GLU A 169 23.00 -2.12 -12.92
N VAL A 170 21.82 -2.41 -12.34
CA VAL A 170 21.66 -2.64 -10.89
C VAL A 170 22.18 -4.02 -10.47
N GLU A 171 23.12 -4.05 -9.51
CA GLU A 171 23.53 -5.29 -8.85
C GLU A 171 22.70 -5.50 -7.58
N ILE A 172 21.93 -6.58 -7.53
CA ILE A 172 21.20 -7.00 -6.33
C ILE A 172 21.82 -8.30 -5.80
N SER A 173 22.23 -8.29 -4.54
CA SER A 173 22.94 -9.38 -3.88
C SER A 173 22.50 -9.50 -2.42
N SER A 174 22.55 -10.69 -1.85
CA SER A 174 22.47 -10.90 -0.41
C SER A 174 23.82 -11.40 0.13
N ASP A 175 24.03 -11.22 1.43
CA ASP A 175 25.01 -12.02 2.15
C ASP A 175 24.39 -13.35 2.66
N GLY A 176 25.22 -14.25 3.17
CA GLY A 176 24.80 -15.55 3.71
C GLY A 176 24.04 -15.49 5.05
N LYS A 177 23.62 -14.30 5.51
CA LYS A 177 22.78 -14.07 6.69
C LYS A 177 21.41 -13.47 6.32
N GLY A 178 21.21 -13.09 5.05
CA GLY A 178 20.00 -12.44 4.55
C GLY A 178 20.12 -10.92 4.37
N ASP A 179 21.27 -10.30 4.65
CA ASP A 179 21.45 -8.85 4.44
C ASP A 179 21.47 -8.52 2.94
N VAL A 180 20.43 -7.85 2.43
CA VAL A 180 20.31 -7.48 1.01
C VAL A 180 21.10 -6.20 0.72
N THR A 181 22.10 -6.31 -0.15
CA THR A 181 22.89 -5.20 -0.70
C THR A 181 22.51 -4.94 -2.15
N ILE A 182 21.92 -3.77 -2.38
CA ILE A 182 21.62 -3.21 -3.71
C ILE A 182 22.72 -2.20 -4.07
N LYS A 183 23.33 -2.30 -5.24
CA LYS A 183 24.31 -1.33 -5.75
C LYS A 183 23.86 -0.75 -7.09
N PHE A 184 24.14 0.53 -7.26
CA PHE A 184 24.01 1.27 -8.51
C PHE A 184 25.38 1.77 -8.95
N PRO A 185 25.66 1.90 -10.25
CA PRO A 185 26.92 2.47 -10.73
C PRO A 185 27.08 3.93 -10.28
N GLN A 186 28.27 4.31 -9.82
CA GLN A 186 28.53 5.67 -9.33
C GLN A 186 28.51 6.74 -10.44
N GLU A 187 28.73 6.34 -11.69
CA GLU A 187 28.71 7.21 -12.87
C GLU A 187 27.71 6.73 -13.93
N THR A 188 26.51 6.29 -13.52
CA THR A 188 25.41 6.21 -14.50
C THR A 188 25.21 7.62 -15.10
N GLY A 189 25.22 7.77 -16.42
CA GLY A 189 25.07 9.07 -17.11
C GLY A 189 23.68 9.72 -17.00
N LEU A 190 22.92 9.31 -15.99
CA LEU A 190 21.54 9.69 -15.72
C LEU A 190 21.53 11.05 -15.05
N ARG A 191 20.71 11.98 -15.57
CA ARG A 191 20.51 13.30 -14.96
C ARG A 191 19.49 13.23 -13.81
N ALA A 192 19.56 12.18 -12.99
CA ALA A 192 18.60 11.92 -11.94
C ALA A 192 19.27 11.25 -10.72
N ASP A 193 18.98 11.78 -9.54
CA ASP A 193 19.51 11.36 -8.26
C ASP A 193 18.53 10.38 -7.59
N ILE A 194 19.01 9.20 -7.17
CA ILE A 194 18.21 8.27 -6.35
C ILE A 194 18.02 8.90 -4.96
N GLN A 195 16.77 9.14 -4.56
CA GLN A 195 16.39 9.77 -3.29
C GLN A 195 16.19 8.73 -2.18
N THR A 196 15.56 7.61 -2.51
CA THR A 196 15.17 6.55 -1.55
C THR A 196 14.95 5.25 -2.33
N ILE A 197 15.25 4.13 -1.68
CA ILE A 197 14.89 2.79 -2.16
C ILE A 197 14.09 2.14 -1.04
N SER A 198 12.88 1.68 -1.35
CA SER A 198 12.06 0.91 -0.42
C SER A 198 11.81 -0.47 -0.98
N MET A 199 12.02 -1.50 -0.15
CA MET A 199 11.61 -2.86 -0.46
C MET A 199 10.17 -3.06 0.02
N ARG A 200 9.32 -3.60 -0.84
CA ARG A 200 7.89 -3.83 -0.59
C ARG A 200 7.55 -5.27 -0.98
N GLN A 201 7.49 -6.15 0.01
CA GLN A 201 6.92 -7.48 -0.15
C GLN A 201 5.40 -7.36 -0.29
N VAL A 202 4.84 -8.00 -1.30
CA VAL A 202 3.40 -8.00 -1.59
C VAL A 202 2.92 -9.44 -1.61
N ALA A 203 2.09 -9.81 -0.64
CA ALA A 203 1.31 -11.04 -0.69
C ALA A 203 -0.13 -10.71 -1.09
N ARG A 204 -0.56 -11.19 -2.27
CA ARG A 204 -1.95 -11.02 -2.75
C ARG A 204 -2.77 -12.26 -2.39
N TYR A 205 -4.02 -12.04 -1.96
CA TYR A 205 -4.88 -13.10 -1.44
C TYR A 205 -6.20 -13.20 -2.21
N HIS A 206 -6.65 -14.43 -2.43
CA HIS A 206 -7.94 -14.79 -3.05
C HIS A 206 -8.66 -15.86 -2.22
N GLN A 207 -9.95 -16.08 -2.47
CA GLN A 207 -10.82 -16.92 -1.65
C GLN A 207 -10.78 -18.46 -1.99
N LYS A 208 -9.60 -19.13 -2.01
CA LYS A 208 -9.36 -20.63 -2.10
C LYS A 208 -7.84 -20.96 -2.31
N LYS A 209 -7.29 -22.19 -2.14
CA LYS A 209 -6.96 -22.97 -0.89
C LYS A 209 -5.50 -22.61 -0.42
N GLN A 210 -5.05 -22.99 0.79
CA GLN A 210 -3.83 -22.49 1.51
C GLN A 210 -2.51 -22.70 0.73
N GLY A 211 -1.38 -22.01 0.99
CA GLY A 211 -0.99 -20.99 2.00
C GLY A 211 0.56 -20.81 2.01
N GLY A 212 1.15 -19.88 2.78
CA GLY A 212 2.62 -19.72 2.89
C GLY A 212 3.12 -18.28 3.17
N ASP A 213 4.38 -18.12 3.59
CA ASP A 213 4.77 -17.04 4.52
C ASP A 213 6.17 -16.40 4.22
N SER A 214 6.33 -15.07 4.31
CA SER A 214 7.53 -14.27 4.78
C SER A 214 7.25 -12.74 4.68
N VAL A 215 7.87 -11.76 5.38
CA VAL A 215 8.83 -11.74 6.53
C VAL A 215 8.63 -10.45 7.40
N LEU A 216 9.38 -10.28 8.50
CA LEU A 216 9.33 -9.13 9.43
C LEU A 216 9.50 -7.74 8.76
N SER A 217 8.42 -6.98 8.69
CA SER A 217 8.31 -5.66 8.05
C SER A 217 7.33 -4.77 8.84
N TYR A 218 7.08 -3.52 8.41
CA TYR A 218 5.86 -2.82 8.83
C TYR A 218 4.71 -3.26 7.93
N PHE A 219 3.66 -3.80 8.53
CA PHE A 219 2.54 -4.39 7.81
C PHE A 219 1.46 -3.33 7.60
N GLU A 220 1.26 -2.97 6.34
CA GLU A 220 0.07 -2.29 5.84
C GLU A 220 -0.86 -3.34 5.19
N ALA A 221 -2.17 -3.09 5.18
CA ALA A 221 -3.11 -3.93 4.44
C ALA A 221 -4.13 -3.06 3.71
N SER A 222 -4.35 -3.34 2.42
CA SER A 222 -5.46 -2.80 1.65
C SER A 222 -6.22 -3.91 0.92
N ILE A 223 -7.50 -3.63 0.63
CA ILE A 223 -8.36 -4.49 -0.19
C ILE A 223 -8.66 -3.75 -1.50
N THR A 224 -8.58 -4.49 -2.60
CA THR A 224 -8.91 -4.03 -3.95
C THR A 224 -9.52 -5.18 -4.75
N SER A 225 -10.38 -4.89 -5.74
CA SER A 225 -10.98 -5.94 -6.58
C SER A 225 -10.05 -6.32 -7.72
N SER A 226 -9.74 -7.62 -7.86
CA SER A 226 -8.92 -8.17 -8.95
C SER A 226 -9.54 -8.01 -10.36
N ARG A 227 -10.75 -7.46 -10.44
CA ARG A 227 -11.43 -7.09 -11.69
C ARG A 227 -11.09 -5.66 -12.16
N LEU A 228 -10.61 -4.78 -11.29
CA LEU A 228 -10.31 -3.37 -11.60
C LEU A 228 -9.30 -3.14 -12.73
N PRO A 229 -8.20 -3.91 -12.89
CA PRO A 229 -7.25 -3.67 -13.98
C PRO A 229 -7.90 -3.69 -15.37
N ARG A 230 -8.90 -4.57 -15.56
CA ARG A 230 -9.67 -4.67 -16.83
C ARG A 230 -10.44 -3.39 -17.20
N TYR A 231 -10.59 -2.47 -16.27
CA TYR A 231 -11.14 -1.13 -16.48
C TYR A 231 -10.05 -0.06 -16.52
N PHE A 232 -9.09 -0.11 -15.60
CA PHE A 232 -8.09 0.95 -15.43
C PHE A 232 -6.85 0.83 -16.33
N ASP A 233 -6.62 -0.31 -16.98
CA ASP A 233 -5.53 -0.47 -17.97
C ASP A 233 -5.77 0.42 -19.22
N GLU A 234 -7.04 0.79 -19.49
CA GLU A 234 -7.43 1.76 -20.52
C GLU A 234 -6.79 3.15 -20.25
N ASN A 235 -6.90 3.62 -19.00
CA ASN A 235 -6.44 4.94 -18.54
C ASN A 235 -4.93 5.15 -18.70
N ILE A 236 -4.13 4.09 -18.82
CA ILE A 236 -2.67 4.14 -18.95
C ILE A 236 -2.23 4.94 -20.20
N ASN A 237 -3.02 4.88 -21.27
CA ASN A 237 -2.67 5.41 -22.60
C ASN A 237 -3.41 6.70 -22.98
N PHE A 238 -4.15 7.31 -22.05
CA PHE A 238 -4.96 8.50 -22.32
C PHE A 238 -4.16 9.75 -22.69
N GLU A 239 -4.62 10.42 -23.75
CA GLU A 239 -4.21 11.76 -24.16
C GLU A 239 -5.12 12.86 -23.56
N CYS A 240 -4.92 14.11 -23.96
CA CYS A 240 -5.65 15.26 -23.40
C CYS A 240 -7.07 15.35 -23.96
N GLY A 241 -8.06 15.01 -23.14
CA GLY A 241 -9.48 15.03 -23.50
C GLY A 241 -10.12 13.65 -23.60
N ASP A 242 -9.34 12.58 -23.44
CA ASP A 242 -9.85 11.21 -23.40
C ASP A 242 -10.74 10.96 -22.16
N LYS A 243 -11.65 10.01 -22.33
CA LYS A 243 -12.54 9.52 -21.26
C LYS A 243 -12.73 8.02 -21.37
N ALA A 244 -12.73 7.36 -20.23
CA ALA A 244 -12.97 5.94 -20.05
C ALA A 244 -14.27 5.42 -20.71
N THR A 245 -14.19 4.20 -21.27
CA THR A 245 -15.37 3.41 -21.68
C THR A 245 -16.17 2.84 -20.51
N TRP A 246 -15.65 2.96 -19.28
CA TRP A 246 -16.32 2.62 -18.04
C TRP A 246 -16.75 3.88 -17.27
N ASP A 247 -17.77 3.74 -16.43
CA ASP A 247 -18.22 4.76 -15.48
C ASP A 247 -18.50 4.13 -14.11
N VAL A 248 -18.69 4.97 -13.09
CA VAL A 248 -18.92 4.48 -11.71
C VAL A 248 -20.25 3.71 -11.56
N SER A 249 -21.29 4.03 -12.33
CA SER A 249 -22.56 3.28 -12.33
C SER A 249 -22.37 1.86 -12.88
N ARG A 250 -21.52 1.70 -13.89
CA ARG A 250 -21.10 0.39 -14.39
C ARG A 250 -20.35 -0.38 -13.31
N LEU A 251 -19.33 0.22 -12.67
CA LEU A 251 -18.58 -0.43 -11.59
C LEU A 251 -19.49 -0.86 -10.42
N GLU A 252 -20.47 -0.04 -10.07
CA GLU A 252 -21.49 -0.34 -9.05
C GLU A 252 -22.40 -1.49 -9.47
N SER A 253 -23.01 -1.44 -10.67
CA SER A 253 -23.88 -2.52 -11.17
C SER A 253 -23.15 -3.85 -11.39
N GLU A 254 -21.83 -3.81 -11.62
CA GLU A 254 -20.95 -4.97 -11.68
C GLU A 254 -20.47 -5.47 -10.30
N GLY A 255 -20.82 -4.79 -9.20
CA GLY A 255 -20.47 -5.18 -7.83
C GLY A 255 -19.01 -4.88 -7.43
N ILE A 256 -18.29 -4.05 -8.19
CA ILE A 256 -16.85 -3.79 -7.98
C ILE A 256 -16.58 -3.09 -6.63
N PHE A 257 -17.51 -2.27 -6.13
CA PHE A 257 -17.41 -1.69 -4.79
C PHE A 257 -17.72 -2.72 -3.68
N GLU A 258 -18.64 -3.66 -3.92
CA GLU A 258 -18.97 -4.77 -3.00
C GLU A 258 -17.86 -5.82 -2.94
N ASP A 259 -17.08 -6.01 -4.00
CA ASP A 259 -15.84 -6.81 -4.00
C ASP A 259 -14.79 -6.26 -2.99
N ILE A 260 -14.92 -4.99 -2.56
CA ILE A 260 -13.95 -4.28 -1.72
C ILE A 260 -14.51 -3.93 -0.33
N LEU A 261 -15.66 -3.27 -0.28
CA LEU A 261 -16.25 -2.74 0.95
C LEU A 261 -16.79 -3.83 1.88
N ARG A 262 -17.53 -4.79 1.32
CA ARG A 262 -18.12 -5.92 2.08
C ARG A 262 -17.06 -6.73 2.85
N PRO A 263 -15.96 -7.21 2.24
CA PRO A 263 -14.90 -7.87 3.00
C PRO A 263 -14.17 -6.91 3.96
N ALA A 264 -14.02 -5.61 3.63
CA ALA A 264 -13.38 -4.65 4.53
C ALA A 264 -14.19 -4.44 5.83
N PHE A 265 -15.50 -4.19 5.72
CA PHE A 265 -16.43 -4.10 6.85
C PHE A 265 -16.52 -5.43 7.63
N GLY A 266 -16.38 -6.57 6.95
CA GLY A 266 -16.25 -7.86 7.61
C GLY A 266 -14.96 -7.97 8.45
N MET A 267 -13.81 -7.65 7.86
CA MET A 267 -12.51 -7.81 8.51
C MET A 267 -12.29 -6.85 9.68
N ILE A 268 -12.64 -5.58 9.53
CA ILE A 268 -12.37 -4.54 10.54
C ILE A 268 -12.98 -4.86 11.91
N THR A 269 -14.10 -5.60 11.93
CA THR A 269 -14.76 -6.02 13.17
C THR A 269 -13.99 -7.06 13.98
N HIS A 270 -12.97 -7.70 13.38
CA HIS A 270 -12.12 -8.74 13.97
C HIS A 270 -10.66 -8.30 14.18
N MET A 271 -10.29 -7.08 13.74
CA MET A 271 -8.90 -6.60 13.74
C MET A 271 -8.41 -6.06 15.09
N ASP A 272 -9.26 -5.91 16.11
CA ASP A 272 -8.88 -5.34 17.42
C ASP A 272 -7.63 -5.94 18.09
N PRO A 273 -7.31 -7.25 17.97
CA PRO A 273 -6.07 -7.80 18.54
C PRO A 273 -4.80 -7.38 17.79
N ILE A 274 -4.90 -6.99 16.51
CA ILE A 274 -3.75 -6.62 15.66
C ILE A 274 -2.98 -5.47 16.31
N GLY A 275 -1.65 -5.61 16.35
CA GLY A 275 -0.74 -4.59 16.86
C GLY A 275 -0.85 -4.29 18.36
N SER A 276 -1.63 -5.07 19.12
CA SER A 276 -1.74 -4.93 20.58
C SER A 276 -0.40 -5.23 21.28
N SER A 277 0.32 -6.24 20.78
CA SER A 277 1.65 -6.64 21.25
C SER A 277 2.78 -5.64 20.94
N ASN A 278 2.57 -4.67 20.06
CA ASN A 278 3.61 -3.67 19.66
C ASN A 278 4.09 -2.78 20.81
N SER A 279 3.40 -2.83 21.97
CA SER A 279 3.75 -2.10 23.19
C SER A 279 4.59 -2.92 24.20
N ALA A 280 4.78 -4.22 23.96
CA ALA A 280 5.42 -5.13 24.90
C ALA A 280 6.93 -5.27 24.65
N ILE A 281 7.75 -4.52 25.41
CA ILE A 281 9.18 -4.86 25.58
C ILE A 281 9.28 -6.09 26.51
N ARG A 282 8.93 -7.25 25.96
CA ARG A 282 9.16 -8.59 26.53
C ARG A 282 9.49 -9.53 25.39
N GLY A 283 10.55 -10.31 25.54
CA GLY A 283 10.86 -11.39 24.60
C GLY A 283 9.72 -12.41 24.58
N ILE A 284 9.04 -12.47 23.45
CA ILE A 284 8.20 -13.59 23.01
C ILE A 284 9.07 -14.33 21.98
N ASP A 285 9.03 -15.67 22.00
CA ASP A 285 9.87 -16.49 21.12
C ASP A 285 9.34 -16.39 19.68
N ASP A 286 10.11 -15.73 18.80
CA ASP A 286 9.61 -15.18 17.52
C ASP A 286 9.56 -16.24 16.40
N GLN A 287 9.28 -17.50 16.75
CA GLN A 287 9.46 -18.67 15.88
C GLN A 287 8.24 -19.00 14.99
N ASP A 288 7.04 -18.50 15.33
CA ASP A 288 5.79 -18.75 14.60
C ASP A 288 5.38 -17.59 13.66
N ALA A 289 6.25 -16.59 13.48
CA ALA A 289 5.95 -15.35 12.78
C ALA A 289 6.56 -15.29 11.36
N PHE A 290 5.83 -15.82 10.37
CA PHE A 290 6.05 -15.57 8.93
C PHE A 290 7.53 -15.78 8.46
N HIS A 291 7.99 -17.03 8.33
CA HIS A 291 9.42 -17.36 8.08
C HIS A 291 9.72 -18.14 6.79
N GLU A 292 10.43 -17.47 5.87
CA GLU A 292 11.28 -18.03 4.82
C GLU A 292 12.49 -17.06 4.63
N ALA A 293 13.65 -17.52 4.14
CA ALA A 293 14.85 -16.67 4.18
C ALA A 293 14.82 -15.56 3.11
N LEU A 294 15.08 -14.30 3.53
CA LEU A 294 15.14 -13.09 2.68
C LEU A 294 15.83 -13.31 1.32
N VAL A 295 16.89 -14.13 1.30
CA VAL A 295 17.34 -14.83 0.10
C VAL A 295 17.72 -16.27 0.46
N GLU A 296 17.33 -17.26 -0.35
CA GLU A 296 17.89 -18.61 -0.28
C GLU A 296 19.38 -18.60 -0.71
N PRO A 297 20.32 -19.11 0.11
CA PRO A 297 21.75 -19.16 -0.24
C PRO A 297 22.07 -20.32 -1.21
N ASP A 298 21.48 -20.32 -2.40
CA ASP A 298 21.82 -21.27 -3.48
C ASP A 298 23.15 -20.89 -4.14
N ALA A 299 24.22 -21.50 -3.64
CA ALA A 299 25.59 -21.30 -4.09
C ALA A 299 25.86 -21.61 -5.58
N ASN A 300 24.89 -22.14 -6.34
CA ASN A 300 25.02 -22.42 -7.77
C ASN A 300 24.29 -21.42 -8.69
N LYS A 301 23.53 -20.45 -8.17
CA LYS A 301 22.80 -19.46 -8.98
C LYS A 301 23.53 -18.11 -9.05
N LYS A 302 23.56 -17.52 -10.26
CA LYS A 302 24.07 -16.15 -10.51
C LYS A 302 23.06 -15.03 -10.15
N LYS A 303 21.88 -15.39 -9.65
CA LYS A 303 20.85 -14.44 -9.18
C LYS A 303 20.32 -14.93 -7.83
N PRO A 304 20.09 -14.02 -6.86
CA PRO A 304 19.38 -14.36 -5.63
C PRO A 304 17.94 -14.81 -5.92
N VAL A 305 17.36 -15.54 -4.98
CA VAL A 305 15.94 -15.95 -4.95
C VAL A 305 15.37 -15.48 -3.63
N PHE A 306 14.35 -14.62 -3.65
CA PHE A 306 13.76 -13.95 -2.48
C PHE A 306 12.41 -14.58 -2.12
N TRP A 307 12.12 -14.80 -0.84
CA TRP A 307 10.80 -15.30 -0.39
C TRP A 307 10.29 -14.63 0.89
#